data_AF-A0AAD7WZ54-F1
#
_entry.id   AF-A0AAD7WZ54-F1
#
_cell.length_a   1.000
_cell.length_b   1.000
_cell.length_c   1.000
_cell.angle_alpha   90.00
_cell.angle_beta   90.00
_cell.angle_gamma   90.00
#
_symmetry.space_group_name_H-M   'P 1'
#
loop_
_entity.id
_entity.type
_entity.pdbx_description
1 polymer ?
#
loop_
_entity_poly.entity_id
_entity_poly.type
_entity_poly.pdbx_seq_one_letter_code
_entity_poly.pdbx_strand_id
1 'polypeptide(L)'
;MMGKIMTLGDVKALLRKVLGTEKMLEVMQGARLNPRDMMEADVDGVPFDPYRSWVWAALREVFPARPATAVLKGMPMGENESPTAFVENQLHRWGMITERDVQKDPILTTLFRTAILEGLPPPAKSRLEEMVGLTSKTHREFVDHVIHAVERHRKEEKKQDDQMVIGKPQTGLDMR
;
A
#
# COMPACT_ATOMS: atom_id res chain seq x y z
N MET A 1 24.69 -11.05 30.26
CA MET A 1 25.37 -10.45 29.09
C MET A 1 24.94 -9.00 29.02
N MET A 2 25.88 -8.06 29.19
CA MET A 2 25.63 -6.63 29.01
C MET A 2 25.54 -6.38 27.50
N GLY A 3 24.40 -5.96 26.97
CA GLY A 3 24.28 -5.58 25.56
C GLY A 3 25.16 -4.37 25.28
N LYS A 4 25.97 -4.43 24.22
CA LYS A 4 26.81 -3.29 23.81
C LYS A 4 25.88 -2.15 23.35
N ILE A 5 25.95 -1.00 24.01
CA ILE A 5 25.14 0.18 23.66
C ILE A 5 25.71 0.76 22.36
N MET A 6 24.84 0.96 21.37
CA MET A 6 25.19 1.62 20.12
C MET A 6 25.39 3.11 20.36
N THR A 7 26.52 3.64 19.89
CA THR A 7 26.83 5.07 20.06
C THR A 7 26.59 5.85 18.77
N LEU A 8 26.54 7.18 18.88
CA LEU A 8 26.39 8.06 17.73
C LEU A 8 27.57 7.90 16.74
N GLY A 9 28.77 7.66 17.25
CA GLY A 9 29.96 7.36 16.43
C GLY A 9 29.81 6.10 15.60
N ASP A 10 29.22 5.03 16.16
CA ASP A 10 28.95 3.79 15.42
C ASP A 10 27.99 4.05 14.24
N VAL A 11 26.94 4.85 14.46
CA VAL A 11 25.97 5.21 13.42
C VAL A 11 26.60 6.12 12.36
N LYS A 12 27.38 7.13 12.75
CA LYS A 12 28.12 7.99 11.81
C LYS A 12 29.08 7.17 10.95
N ALA A 13 29.83 6.25 11.54
CA ALA A 13 30.76 5.39 10.82
C ALA A 13 30.03 4.49 9.82
N LEU A 14 28.89 3.91 10.22
CA LEU A 14 28.06 3.07 9.35
C LEU A 14 27.47 3.87 8.19
N LEU A 15 26.86 5.03 8.46
CA LEU A 15 26.28 5.88 7.42
C LEU A 15 27.36 6.41 6.47
N ARG A 16 28.52 6.83 6.99
CA ARG A 16 29.65 7.26 6.15
C ARG A 16 30.10 6.13 5.23
N LYS A 17 30.18 4.89 5.74
CA LYS A 17 30.58 3.72 4.96
C LYS A 17 29.56 3.37 3.87
N VAL A 18 28.26 3.51 4.14
CA VAL A 18 27.20 3.09 3.21
C VAL A 18 26.83 4.20 2.22
N LEU A 19 26.73 5.44 2.68
CA LEU A 19 26.21 6.58 1.91
C LEU A 19 27.29 7.56 1.44
N GLY A 20 28.49 7.48 2.00
CA GLY A 20 29.52 8.51 1.86
C GLY A 20 29.36 9.66 2.87
N THR A 21 30.41 10.46 3.00
CA THR A 21 30.49 11.53 4.02
C THR A 21 29.44 12.61 3.82
N GLU A 22 29.19 13.04 2.57
CA GLU A 22 28.26 14.13 2.27
C GLU A 22 26.82 13.78 2.66
N LYS A 23 26.32 12.61 2.23
CA LYS A 23 24.96 12.17 2.59
C LYS A 23 24.80 11.81 4.05
N MET A 24 25.87 11.32 4.70
CA MET A 24 25.85 11.15 6.15
C MET A 24 25.63 12.50 6.87
N LEU A 25 26.31 13.57 6.45
CA LEU A 25 26.12 14.90 7.03
C LEU A 25 24.71 15.44 6.79
N GLU A 26 24.16 15.26 5.60
CA GLU A 26 22.78 15.66 5.29
C GLU A 26 21.75 14.95 6.19
N VAL A 27 21.91 13.64 6.41
CA VAL A 27 21.07 12.87 7.35
C VAL A 27 21.23 13.37 8.78
N MET A 28 22.46 13.61 9.23
CA MET A 28 22.74 14.07 10.59
C MET A 28 22.18 15.49 10.84
N GLN A 29 22.24 16.36 9.82
CA GLN A 29 21.62 17.69 9.85
C GLN A 29 20.10 17.59 9.92
N GLY A 30 19.50 16.73 9.10
CA GLY A 30 18.06 16.46 9.11
C GLY A 30 17.56 15.90 10.44
N ALA A 31 18.42 15.17 11.16
CA ALA A 31 18.14 14.65 12.50
C ALA A 31 18.23 15.73 13.61
N ARG A 32 18.46 16.99 13.25
CA ARG A 32 18.59 18.15 14.15
C ARG A 32 19.68 17.98 15.21
N LEU A 33 20.70 17.18 14.90
CA LEU A 33 21.93 17.17 15.69
C LEU A 33 22.60 18.54 15.57
N ASN A 34 23.18 19.06 16.65
CA ASN A 34 23.88 20.33 16.55
C ASN A 34 25.03 20.16 15.53
N PRO A 35 25.31 21.18 14.70
CA PRO A 35 26.42 21.13 13.75
C PRO A 35 27.76 20.78 14.39
N ARG A 36 27.93 21.16 15.66
CA ARG A 36 29.06 20.81 16.50
C ARG A 36 29.17 19.30 16.73
N ASP A 37 28.05 18.66 17.04
CA ASP A 37 27.95 17.21 17.30
C ASP A 37 28.12 16.37 16.02
N MET A 38 28.08 16.99 14.83
CA MET A 38 28.15 16.27 13.55
C MET A 38 29.58 15.91 13.14
N MET A 39 30.59 16.69 13.56
CA MET A 39 31.99 16.51 13.16
C MET A 39 32.97 16.38 14.34
N GLU A 40 32.57 16.73 15.57
CA GLU A 40 33.42 16.56 16.73
C GLU A 40 33.41 15.09 17.20
N ALA A 41 34.59 14.55 17.51
CA ALA A 41 34.80 13.15 17.92
C ALA A 41 34.46 12.91 19.41
N ASP A 42 34.31 13.98 20.19
CA ASP A 42 33.98 13.95 21.61
C ASP A 42 32.53 13.50 21.88
N VAL A 43 31.62 13.68 20.92
CA VAL A 43 30.23 13.21 21.00
C VAL A 43 30.01 11.80 20.45
N ASP A 44 31.03 11.15 19.89
CA ASP A 44 30.91 9.82 19.27
C ASP A 44 30.63 8.72 20.30
N GLY A 45 30.93 8.95 21.59
CA GLY A 45 30.63 8.05 22.70
C GLY A 45 29.19 8.15 23.24
N VAL A 46 28.39 9.11 22.77
CA VAL A 46 27.03 9.33 23.28
C VAL A 46 26.09 8.20 22.83
N PRO A 47 25.19 7.70 23.70
CA PRO A 47 24.18 6.70 23.31
C PRO A 47 23.32 7.19 22.14
N PHE A 48 23.07 6.30 21.18
CA PHE A 48 22.29 6.63 19.98
C PHE A 48 20.78 6.72 20.22
N ASP A 49 20.25 5.96 21.18
CA ASP A 49 18.79 5.81 21.40
C ASP A 49 17.98 7.13 21.42
N PRO A 50 18.45 8.22 22.08
CA PRO A 50 17.75 9.50 22.05
C PRO A 50 17.57 10.11 20.65
N TYR A 51 18.45 9.81 19.71
CA TYR A 51 18.48 10.36 18.36
C TYR A 51 17.84 9.44 17.32
N ARG A 52 17.52 8.20 17.70
CA ARG A 52 17.09 7.14 16.78
C ARG A 52 15.88 7.56 15.93
N SER A 53 14.86 8.15 16.52
CA SER A 53 13.64 8.57 15.81
C SER A 53 13.93 9.68 14.79
N TRP A 54 14.75 10.65 15.15
CA TRP A 54 15.11 11.77 14.27
C TRP A 54 16.03 11.34 13.13
N VAL A 55 17.03 10.50 13.41
CA VAL A 55 17.88 9.93 12.36
C VAL A 55 17.05 9.07 11.40
N TRP A 56 16.08 8.30 11.90
CA TRP A 56 15.18 7.56 11.02
C TRP A 56 14.28 8.46 10.16
N ALA A 57 13.75 9.55 10.73
CA ALA A 57 12.98 10.52 9.96
C ALA A 57 13.84 11.17 8.86
N ALA A 58 15.06 11.60 9.21
CA ALA A 58 15.99 12.21 8.26
C ALA A 58 16.38 11.26 7.12
N LEU A 59 16.60 9.97 7.43
CA LEU A 59 16.86 8.96 6.40
C LEU A 59 15.71 8.81 5.41
N ARG A 60 14.45 8.84 5.88
CA ARG A 60 13.27 8.79 5.00
C ARG A 60 13.12 10.05 4.14
N GLU A 61 13.54 11.20 4.63
CA GLU A 61 13.51 12.44 3.85
C GLU A 61 14.59 12.46 2.77
N VAL A 62 15.83 12.04 3.10
CA VAL A 62 16.95 11.98 2.14
C VAL A 62 16.74 10.87 1.10
N PHE A 63 16.16 9.74 1.53
CA PHE A 63 15.85 8.61 0.68
C PHE A 63 14.35 8.32 0.74
N PRO A 64 13.52 9.19 0.11
CA PRO A 64 12.10 8.96 0.09
C PRO A 64 11.84 7.63 -0.61
N ALA A 65 11.13 6.74 0.07
CA ALA A 65 10.55 5.57 -0.58
C ALA A 65 9.58 6.12 -1.64
N ARG A 66 10.07 6.29 -2.87
CA ARG A 66 9.19 6.45 -4.03
C ARG A 66 8.69 5.05 -4.30
N PRO A 67 7.44 4.71 -3.94
CA PRO A 67 6.91 3.42 -4.32
C PRO A 67 7.04 3.34 -5.85
N ALA A 68 7.76 2.35 -6.36
CA ALA A 68 7.81 2.14 -7.79
C ALA A 68 6.35 2.00 -8.24
N THR A 69 5.93 2.76 -9.25
CA THR A 69 4.55 2.78 -9.74
C THR A 69 4.04 1.38 -10.09
N ALA A 70 4.96 0.47 -10.47
CA ALA A 70 4.70 -0.95 -10.67
C ALA A 70 4.14 -1.68 -9.43
N VAL A 71 4.49 -1.27 -8.21
CA VAL A 71 4.02 -1.86 -6.96
C VAL A 71 2.61 -1.35 -6.60
N LEU A 72 2.21 -0.19 -7.13
CA LEU A 72 0.89 0.41 -6.93
C LEU A 72 -0.16 -0.10 -7.94
N LYS A 73 0.06 -1.25 -8.57
CA LYS A 73 -0.94 -1.87 -9.44
C LYS A 73 -2.09 -2.49 -8.65
N GLY A 74 -3.27 -2.47 -9.26
CA GLY A 74 -4.42 -3.25 -8.80
C GLY A 74 -4.09 -4.74 -8.77
N MET A 75 -4.38 -5.41 -7.66
CA MET A 75 -4.36 -6.87 -7.62
C MET A 75 -5.76 -7.38 -7.91
N PRO A 76 -5.91 -8.46 -8.69
CA PRO A 76 -7.22 -9.04 -8.97
C PRO A 76 -7.87 -9.50 -7.67
N MET A 77 -9.16 -9.22 -7.54
CA MET A 77 -10.01 -9.69 -6.45
C MET A 77 -10.17 -11.21 -6.54
N GLY A 78 -10.16 -11.89 -5.40
CA GLY A 78 -10.41 -13.33 -5.36
C GLY A 78 -11.88 -13.67 -5.67
N GLU A 79 -12.13 -14.80 -6.35
CA GLU A 79 -13.47 -15.22 -6.78
C GLU A 79 -14.51 -15.22 -5.65
N ASN A 80 -14.11 -15.69 -4.46
CA ASN A 80 -14.96 -15.78 -3.26
C ASN A 80 -14.62 -14.73 -2.19
N GLU A 81 -13.75 -13.76 -2.49
CA GLU A 81 -13.35 -12.74 -1.53
C GLU A 81 -14.51 -11.80 -1.21
N SER A 82 -14.63 -11.31 0.02
CA SER A 82 -15.59 -10.24 0.32
C SER A 82 -15.12 -8.94 -0.34
N PRO A 83 -15.98 -8.16 -1.04
CA PRO A 83 -15.58 -6.88 -1.63
C PRO A 83 -15.05 -5.89 -0.59
N THR A 84 -15.62 -5.92 0.63
CA THR A 84 -15.13 -5.09 1.75
C THR A 84 -13.72 -5.51 2.15
N ALA A 85 -13.50 -6.81 2.34
CA ALA A 85 -12.19 -7.35 2.69
C ALA A 85 -11.14 -7.05 1.61
N PHE A 86 -11.52 -7.14 0.34
CA PHE A 86 -10.66 -6.78 -0.78
C PHE A 86 -10.16 -5.33 -0.67
N VAL A 87 -11.08 -4.37 -0.48
CA VAL A 87 -10.70 -2.95 -0.40
C VAL A 87 -9.85 -2.68 0.86
N GLU A 88 -10.19 -3.26 2.00
CA GLU A 88 -9.42 -3.14 3.24
C GLU A 88 -7.99 -3.71 3.11
N ASN A 89 -7.87 -4.89 2.52
CA ASN A 89 -6.59 -5.55 2.26
C ASN A 89 -5.70 -4.71 1.33
N GLN A 90 -6.27 -4.16 0.26
CA GLN A 90 -5.55 -3.24 -0.63
C GLN A 90 -5.14 -1.96 0.12
N LEU A 91 -6.03 -1.39 0.93
CA LEU A 91 -5.72 -0.16 1.68
C LEU A 91 -4.56 -0.39 2.66
N HIS A 92 -4.58 -1.51 3.39
CA HIS A 92 -3.49 -1.90 4.29
C HIS A 92 -2.17 -2.09 3.52
N ARG A 93 -2.19 -2.83 2.42
CA ARG A 93 -1.03 -3.05 1.55
C ARG A 93 -0.45 -1.72 1.05
N TRP A 94 -1.30 -0.80 0.59
CA TRP A 94 -0.86 0.51 0.10
C TRP A 94 -0.30 1.38 1.22
N GLY A 95 -0.87 1.34 2.43
CA GLY A 95 -0.30 2.00 3.60
C GLY A 95 1.11 1.51 3.91
N MET A 96 1.36 0.21 3.80
CA MET A 96 2.69 -0.39 4.00
C MET A 96 3.68 0.00 2.90
N ILE A 97 3.26 0.01 1.63
CA ILE A 97 4.14 0.33 0.48
C ILE A 97 4.48 1.81 0.43
N THR A 98 3.50 2.67 0.70
CA THR A 98 3.66 4.13 0.54
C THR A 98 4.17 4.80 1.81
N GLU A 99 4.12 4.11 2.96
CA GLU A 99 4.32 4.68 4.30
C GLU A 99 3.48 5.95 4.55
N ARG A 100 2.35 6.08 3.84
CA ARG A 100 1.47 7.25 3.86
C ARG A 100 0.04 6.86 4.12
N ASP A 101 -0.71 7.82 4.65
CA ASP A 101 -2.15 7.71 4.76
C ASP A 101 -2.78 7.97 3.38
N VAL A 102 -3.10 6.87 2.68
CA VAL A 102 -3.67 6.87 1.33
C VAL A 102 -4.91 7.74 1.23
N GLN A 103 -5.72 7.82 2.30
CA GLN A 103 -6.99 8.55 2.33
C GLN A 103 -6.81 10.06 2.55
N LYS A 104 -5.65 10.50 3.06
CA LYS A 104 -5.35 11.93 3.30
C LYS A 104 -4.60 12.59 2.16
N ASP A 105 -4.00 11.81 1.27
CA ASP A 105 -3.31 12.29 0.07
C ASP A 105 -4.25 12.15 -1.14
N PRO A 106 -4.73 13.26 -1.75
CA PRO A 106 -5.68 13.21 -2.87
C PRO A 106 -5.17 12.44 -4.09
N ILE A 107 -3.85 12.50 -4.34
CA ILE A 107 -3.23 11.80 -5.47
C ILE A 107 -3.22 10.31 -5.17
N LEU A 108 -2.78 9.91 -3.98
CA LEU A 108 -2.80 8.49 -3.58
C LEU A 108 -4.22 7.94 -3.50
N THR A 109 -5.18 8.73 -3.02
CA THR A 109 -6.61 8.35 -3.01
C THR A 109 -7.10 8.05 -4.43
N THR A 110 -6.78 8.91 -5.40
CA THR A 110 -7.20 8.72 -6.79
C THR A 110 -6.57 7.46 -7.38
N LEU A 111 -5.24 7.31 -7.24
CA LEU A 111 -4.52 6.14 -7.74
C LEU A 111 -5.02 4.84 -7.09
N PHE A 112 -5.27 4.87 -5.78
CA PHE A 112 -5.81 3.74 -5.04
C PHE A 112 -7.16 3.31 -5.59
N ARG A 113 -8.09 4.26 -5.81
CA ARG A 113 -9.41 3.95 -6.36
C ARG A 113 -9.32 3.37 -7.78
N THR A 114 -8.43 3.89 -8.62
CA THR A 114 -8.15 3.31 -9.94
C THR A 114 -7.65 1.87 -9.82
N ALA A 115 -6.71 1.61 -8.91
CA ALA A 115 -6.18 0.27 -8.67
C ALA A 115 -7.23 -0.70 -8.11
N ILE A 116 -8.17 -0.23 -7.28
CA ILE A 116 -9.32 -1.03 -6.85
C ILE A 116 -10.14 -1.44 -8.08
N LEU A 117 -10.51 -0.50 -8.96
CA LEU A 117 -11.30 -0.78 -10.16
C LEU A 117 -10.60 -1.75 -11.11
N GLU A 118 -9.28 -1.63 -11.28
CA GLU A 118 -8.48 -2.57 -12.08
C GLU A 118 -8.49 -4.00 -11.54
N GLY A 119 -8.65 -4.17 -10.23
CA GLY A 119 -8.73 -5.46 -9.58
C GLY A 119 -10.11 -6.11 -9.60
N LEU A 120 -11.17 -5.37 -9.98
CA LEU A 120 -12.53 -5.91 -9.98
C LEU A 120 -12.81 -6.79 -11.22
N PRO A 121 -13.79 -7.71 -11.12
CA PRO A 121 -14.30 -8.41 -12.28
C PRO A 121 -14.75 -7.43 -13.38
N PRO A 122 -14.50 -7.72 -14.68
CA PRO A 122 -14.78 -6.78 -15.77
C PRO A 122 -16.21 -6.22 -15.77
N PRO A 123 -17.28 -7.03 -15.54
CA PRO A 123 -18.65 -6.50 -15.49
C PRO A 123 -18.91 -5.54 -14.33
N ALA A 124 -18.28 -5.76 -13.18
CA ALA A 124 -18.37 -4.87 -12.02
C ALA A 124 -17.58 -3.58 -12.26
N LYS A 125 -16.39 -3.69 -12.86
CA LYS A 125 -15.54 -2.55 -13.25
C LYS A 125 -16.26 -1.62 -14.23
N SER A 126 -16.78 -2.12 -15.35
CA SER A 126 -17.41 -1.29 -16.38
C SER A 126 -18.57 -0.45 -15.82
N ARG A 127 -19.41 -1.04 -14.94
CA ARG A 127 -20.51 -0.32 -14.27
C ARG A 127 -20.05 0.83 -13.40
N LEU A 128 -18.91 0.66 -12.73
CA LEU A 128 -18.35 1.69 -11.86
C LEU A 128 -17.65 2.78 -12.66
N GLU A 129 -17.04 2.46 -13.80
CA GLU A 129 -16.43 3.45 -14.71
C GLU A 129 -17.48 4.37 -15.37
N GLU A 130 -18.69 3.88 -15.60
CA GLU A 130 -19.82 4.69 -16.09
C GLU A 130 -20.35 5.69 -15.05
N MET A 131 -19.99 5.55 -13.77
CA MET A 131 -20.49 6.40 -12.70
C MET A 131 -19.70 7.72 -12.62
N VAL A 132 -20.36 8.81 -12.99
CA VAL A 132 -19.79 10.16 -12.89
C VAL A 132 -19.46 10.50 -11.42
N GLY A 133 -18.21 10.91 -11.19
CA GLY A 133 -17.76 11.40 -9.89
C GLY A 133 -17.48 10.32 -8.84
N LEU A 134 -17.43 9.03 -9.21
CA LEU A 134 -17.14 7.94 -8.27
C LEU A 134 -15.82 8.15 -7.49
N THR A 135 -14.78 8.66 -8.15
CA THR A 135 -13.47 8.94 -7.54
C THR A 135 -13.48 10.14 -6.59
N SER A 136 -14.50 11.00 -6.65
CA SER A 136 -14.66 12.17 -5.78
C SER A 136 -15.55 11.92 -4.57
N LYS A 137 -16.26 10.77 -4.52
CA LYS A 137 -17.12 10.40 -3.38
C LYS A 137 -16.31 10.18 -2.10
N THR A 138 -16.96 10.14 -0.94
CA THR A 138 -16.29 9.73 0.30
C THR A 138 -15.79 8.28 0.20
N HIS A 139 -14.81 7.90 1.04
CA HIS A 139 -14.29 6.53 1.02
C HIS A 139 -15.40 5.50 1.31
N ARG A 140 -16.30 5.81 2.25
CA ARG A 140 -17.45 4.95 2.57
C ARG A 140 -18.37 4.75 1.37
N GLU A 141 -18.80 5.84 0.74
CA GLU A 141 -19.67 5.74 -0.45
C GLU A 141 -18.99 4.98 -1.60
N PHE A 142 -17.68 5.19 -1.80
CA PHE A 142 -16.91 4.45 -2.78
C PHE A 142 -16.94 2.94 -2.50
N VAL A 143 -16.69 2.54 -1.25
CA VAL A 143 -16.76 1.13 -0.82
C VAL A 143 -18.16 0.55 -1.02
N ASP A 144 -19.20 1.29 -0.64
CA ASP A 144 -20.59 0.86 -0.82
C ASP A 144 -20.94 0.61 -2.29
N HIS A 145 -20.46 1.47 -3.20
CA HIS A 145 -20.62 1.27 -4.63
C HIS A 145 -19.86 0.03 -5.15
N VAL A 146 -18.63 -0.20 -4.67
CA VAL A 146 -17.84 -1.39 -5.02
C VAL A 146 -18.57 -2.66 -4.57
N ILE A 147 -19.04 -2.71 -3.32
CA ILE A 147 -19.80 -3.84 -2.78
C ILE A 147 -21.03 -4.10 -3.65
N HIS A 148 -21.82 -3.07 -3.93
CA HIS A 148 -23.03 -3.20 -4.72
C HIS A 148 -22.75 -3.74 -6.13
N ALA A 149 -21.72 -3.23 -6.81
CA ALA A 149 -21.37 -3.67 -8.17
C ALA A 149 -20.94 -5.14 -8.21
N VAL A 150 -20.08 -5.56 -7.28
CA VAL A 150 -19.58 -6.95 -7.21
C VAL A 150 -20.68 -7.92 -6.80
N GLU A 151 -21.48 -7.60 -5.79
CA GLU A 151 -22.59 -8.46 -5.36
C GLU A 151 -23.64 -8.63 -6.46
N ARG A 152 -23.94 -7.56 -7.19
CA ARG A 152 -24.86 -7.63 -8.32
C ARG A 152 -24.32 -8.53 -9.42
N HIS A 153 -23.03 -8.41 -9.74
CA HIS A 153 -22.38 -9.29 -10.72
C HIS A 153 -22.46 -10.76 -10.29
N ARG A 154 -22.11 -11.08 -9.05
CA ARG A 154 -22.21 -12.46 -8.51
C ARG A 154 -23.62 -13.03 -8.55
N LYS A 155 -24.64 -12.18 -8.32
CA LYS A 155 -26.05 -12.58 -8.44
C LYS A 155 -26.45 -12.87 -9.88
N GLU A 156 -25.89 -12.14 -10.85
CA GLU A 156 -26.15 -12.35 -12.27
C GLU A 156 -25.46 -13.61 -12.79
N GLU A 157 -24.23 -13.91 -12.35
CA GLU A 157 -23.53 -15.15 -12.69
C GLU A 157 -24.28 -16.38 -12.18
N LYS A 158 -24.70 -16.39 -10.91
CA LYS A 158 -25.50 -17.49 -10.35
C LYS A 158 -26.78 -17.76 -11.15
N LYS A 159 -27.46 -16.69 -11.59
CA LYS A 159 -28.68 -16.83 -12.42
C LYS A 159 -28.40 -17.41 -13.80
N GLN A 160 -27.24 -17.12 -14.39
CA GLN A 160 -26.83 -17.69 -15.68
C GLN A 160 -26.45 -19.17 -15.54
N ASP A 161 -25.72 -19.52 -14.48
CA ASP A 161 -25.36 -20.90 -14.18
C ASP A 161 -26.60 -21.76 -13.93
N ASP A 162 -27.55 -21.28 -13.11
CA ASP A 162 -28.80 -21.99 -12.85
C ASP A 162 -29.62 -22.22 -14.13
N GLN A 163 -29.63 -21.26 -15.06
CA GLN A 163 -30.31 -21.40 -16.36
C GLN A 163 -29.61 -22.38 -17.32
N MET A 164 -28.27 -22.44 -17.29
CA MET A 164 -27.52 -23.41 -18.10
C MET A 164 -27.64 -24.84 -17.59
N VAL A 165 -27.79 -25.05 -16.27
CA VAL A 165 -27.99 -26.39 -15.69
C VAL A 165 -29.36 -26.97 -16.05
N ILE A 166 -30.40 -26.14 -16.13
CA ILE A 166 -31.77 -26.55 -16.51
C ILE A 166 -31.88 -26.87 -18.01
N GLY A 167 -31.02 -26.29 -18.85
CA GLY A 167 -31.06 -26.43 -20.31
C GLY A 167 -30.38 -27.68 -20.90
N LYS A 168 -29.80 -28.59 -20.11
CA LYS A 168 -29.22 -29.84 -20.65
C LYS A 168 -30.35 -30.87 -20.90
N PRO A 169 -30.62 -31.27 -22.16
CA PRO A 169 -31.54 -32.36 -22.43
C PRO A 169 -30.95 -33.67 -21.87
N GLN A 170 -31.74 -34.43 -21.14
CA GLN A 170 -31.48 -35.84 -20.89
C GLN A 170 -31.61 -36.60 -22.23
N THR A 171 -30.61 -36.55 -23.10
CA THR A 171 -30.51 -37.48 -24.22
C THR A 171 -29.79 -38.73 -23.74
N GLY A 172 -30.60 -39.69 -23.30
CA GLY A 172 -30.22 -41.08 -23.09
C GLY A 172 -31.41 -41.95 -23.45
N LEU A 173 -31.64 -42.13 -24.75
CA LEU A 173 -32.48 -43.21 -25.26
C LEU A 173 -31.93 -44.53 -24.74
N ASP A 174 -32.73 -45.24 -23.94
CA ASP A 174 -32.61 -46.68 -23.80
C ASP A 174 -33.71 -47.31 -24.66
N MET A 175 -33.31 -47.72 -25.86
CA MET A 175 -34.09 -48.63 -26.70
C MET A 175 -33.11 -49.65 -27.29
N ARG A 176 -33.00 -50.79 -26.61
CA ARG A 176 -32.85 -52.12 -27.22
C ARG A 176 -33.14 -53.21 -26.22
#